data_AF-A0A3M2DYD7-F1
#
_entry.id   AF-A0A3M2DYD7-F1
#
_cell.length_a   1.000
_cell.length_b   1.000
_cell.length_c   1.000
_cell.angle_alpha   90.00
_cell.angle_beta   90.00
_cell.angle_gamma   90.00
#
_symmetry.space_group_name_H-M   'P 1'
#
loop_
_entity.id
_entity.type
_entity.pdbx_description
1 polymer ?
#
loop_
_entity_poly.entity_id
_entity_poly.type
_entity_poly.pdbx_seq_one_letter_code
_entity_poly.pdbx_strand_id
1 'polypeptide(L)'
;MGRGQTIKRQQFLPYRYDRFGVVATPERCAIDGARTVTAVRADRHLVDLSAHRFDEATIEWRLDVPAALIDAVLPPGERADPPVAIVVAVRCPATRLRTAVRIPWADVRDGKARAATRIRRGDARGSVDVVALAVRTRDASDAVDGYAMARGARLAGSRPWELRFDRLRDPRGAYLDVRYARFGDYGPPQFPSPASLYQLDCDGDSPVLWLNLDHERVCEALDSNANVGTRAAIRDVLFDSIAHAVWTRLFVEAAEQVRDGDEPPFEWQRSVLERFLPALYPHCTDHAARVAALREEREQGDAGRVLDRLDAVLQEQLDVAVHAARLIERAE
;
A
#
# COMPACT_ATOMS: atom_id res chain seq x y z
N MET A 1 30.00 20.48 15.45
CA MET A 1 28.63 21.04 15.62
C MET A 1 27.62 20.02 15.14
N GLY A 2 26.95 19.35 16.07
CA GLY A 2 26.03 18.25 15.78
C GLY A 2 24.70 18.73 15.19
N ARG A 3 24.25 18.08 14.10
CA ARG A 3 22.88 18.19 13.58
C ARG A 3 22.20 16.85 13.77
N GLY A 4 21.14 16.86 14.58
CA GLY A 4 20.42 15.68 15.05
C GLY A 4 19.81 14.86 13.92
N GLN A 5 20.17 13.57 13.89
CA GLN A 5 19.44 12.56 13.14
C GLN A 5 18.00 12.49 13.63
N THR A 6 17.03 12.73 12.75
CA THR A 6 15.63 12.39 13.03
C THR A 6 15.47 10.89 12.82
N ILE A 7 15.71 10.13 13.88
CA ILE A 7 15.45 8.69 13.96
C ILE A 7 13.93 8.47 13.82
N LYS A 8 13.48 7.87 12.71
CA LYS A 8 12.14 7.29 12.65
C LYS A 8 12.13 6.01 13.48
N ARG A 9 11.82 6.15 14.78
CA ARG A 9 11.51 5.05 15.70
C ARG A 9 10.31 4.26 15.14
N GLN A 10 10.51 2.99 14.81
CA GLN A 10 9.44 2.01 14.92
C GLN A 10 9.20 1.88 16.42
N GLN A 11 8.17 2.54 16.92
CA GLN A 11 7.94 2.67 18.35
C GLN A 11 7.37 1.33 18.81
N PHE A 12 8.23 0.42 19.28
CA PHE A 12 7.82 -0.50 20.34
C PHE A 12 7.34 0.41 21.46
N LEU A 13 6.02 0.54 21.57
CA LEU A 13 5.42 1.30 22.66
C LEU A 13 5.64 0.46 23.91
N PRO A 14 6.25 1.00 24.97
CA PRO A 14 6.55 0.25 26.19
C PRO A 14 5.30 -0.03 27.03
N TYR A 15 4.13 -0.06 26.39
CA TYR A 15 2.82 -0.18 26.97
C TYR A 15 1.86 -0.81 25.97
N ARG A 16 0.73 -1.30 26.48
CA ARG A 16 -0.36 -1.89 25.71
C ARG A 16 -0.88 -0.90 24.67
N TYR A 17 -0.88 -1.35 23.42
CA TYR A 17 -1.32 -0.58 22.26
C TYR A 17 -2.02 -1.53 21.30
N ASP A 18 -3.23 -1.17 20.88
CA ASP A 18 -3.96 -1.93 19.87
C ASP A 18 -3.77 -1.30 18.49
N ARG A 19 -2.96 -1.95 17.65
CA ARG A 19 -2.61 -1.43 16.32
C ARG A 19 -3.83 -1.20 15.43
N PHE A 20 -4.91 -1.97 15.61
CA PHE A 20 -6.11 -1.92 14.77
C PHE A 20 -7.40 -1.80 15.60
N GLY A 21 -7.28 -1.30 16.83
CA GLY A 21 -8.40 -1.14 17.76
C GLY A 21 -9.39 -0.03 17.39
N VAL A 22 -9.13 0.74 16.33
CA VAL A 22 -10.08 1.68 15.73
C VAL A 22 -10.26 1.32 14.26
N VAL A 23 -11.49 1.19 13.79
CA VAL A 23 -11.79 0.99 12.38
C VAL A 23 -12.29 2.31 11.80
N ALA A 24 -11.58 2.86 10.83
CA ALA A 24 -12.02 4.03 10.08
C ALA A 24 -12.54 3.59 8.72
N THR A 25 -13.76 4.02 8.38
CA THR A 25 -14.41 3.73 7.10
C THR A 25 -14.89 5.05 6.49
N PRO A 26 -14.48 5.43 5.28
CA PRO A 26 -15.07 6.58 4.60
C PRO A 26 -16.49 6.23 4.19
N GLU A 27 -17.45 7.05 4.61
CA GLU A 27 -18.86 6.89 4.23
C GLU A 27 -19.24 7.78 3.05
N ARG A 28 -18.58 8.94 2.93
CA ARG A 28 -18.90 9.90 1.89
C ARG A 28 -17.68 10.69 1.48
N CYS A 29 -17.55 10.93 0.19
CA CYS A 29 -16.65 11.90 -0.38
C CYS A 29 -17.45 13.01 -1.07
N ALA A 30 -17.06 14.26 -0.84
CA ALA A 30 -17.59 15.42 -1.55
C ALA A 30 -16.42 16.23 -2.11
N ILE A 31 -16.57 16.67 -3.35
CA ILE A 31 -15.61 17.47 -4.08
C ILE A 31 -16.27 18.82 -4.38
N ASP A 32 -15.66 19.92 -3.93
CA ASP A 32 -16.19 21.28 -4.09
C ASP A 32 -17.66 21.42 -3.67
N GLY A 33 -18.05 20.68 -2.61
CA GLY A 33 -19.42 20.63 -2.09
C GLY A 33 -20.36 19.68 -2.84
N ALA A 34 -20.01 19.20 -4.03
CA ALA A 34 -20.78 18.20 -4.77
C ALA A 34 -20.50 16.78 -4.27
N ARG A 35 -21.53 15.94 -4.17
CA ARG A 35 -21.37 14.53 -3.80
C ARG A 35 -20.68 13.76 -4.92
N THR A 36 -19.63 13.01 -4.58
CA THR A 36 -18.98 12.08 -5.50
C THR A 36 -19.11 10.68 -4.92
N VAL A 37 -19.80 9.77 -5.64
CA VAL A 37 -20.14 8.43 -5.13
C VAL A 37 -19.04 7.40 -5.43
N THR A 38 -18.09 7.70 -6.31
CA THR A 38 -17.29 6.66 -7.00
C THR A 38 -15.80 6.60 -6.66
N ALA A 39 -15.32 7.35 -5.66
CA ALA A 39 -13.88 7.42 -5.36
C ALA A 39 -13.35 6.34 -4.40
N VAL A 40 -14.21 5.62 -3.68
CA VAL A 40 -13.79 4.74 -2.57
C VAL A 40 -13.53 3.30 -3.05
N ARG A 41 -12.33 2.78 -2.77
CA ARG A 41 -11.89 1.39 -2.93
C ARG A 41 -11.59 0.83 -1.53
N ALA A 42 -12.62 0.27 -0.89
CA ALA A 42 -12.55 -0.10 0.53
C ALA A 42 -11.65 -1.31 0.82
N ASP A 43 -11.59 -2.25 -0.12
CA ASP A 43 -10.66 -3.37 -0.15
C ASP A 43 -9.19 -2.92 -0.12
N ARG A 44 -8.89 -1.79 -0.78
CA ARG A 44 -7.54 -1.21 -0.87
C ARG A 44 -7.27 -0.10 0.14
N HIS A 45 -8.22 0.20 1.04
CA HIS A 45 -8.15 1.37 1.92
C HIS A 45 -7.78 2.66 1.14
N LEU A 46 -8.34 2.83 -0.05
CA LEU A 46 -8.01 3.92 -0.97
C LEU A 46 -9.25 4.77 -1.29
N VAL A 47 -9.08 6.09 -1.28
CA VAL A 47 -10.01 7.02 -1.92
C VAL A 47 -9.27 7.69 -3.07
N ASP A 48 -9.62 7.32 -4.30
CA ASP A 48 -8.98 7.82 -5.49
C ASP A 48 -9.72 9.05 -6.04
N LEU A 49 -9.11 10.21 -5.84
CA LEU A 49 -9.59 11.51 -6.32
C LEU A 49 -8.78 11.99 -7.54
N SER A 50 -7.84 11.18 -8.03
CA SER A 50 -6.88 11.58 -9.07
C SER A 50 -7.54 11.94 -10.40
N ALA A 51 -8.69 11.35 -10.70
CA ALA A 51 -9.45 11.62 -11.91
C ALA A 51 -10.22 12.94 -11.87
N HIS A 52 -10.30 13.60 -10.70
CA HIS A 52 -11.13 14.78 -10.49
C HIS A 52 -10.27 16.04 -10.42
N ARG A 53 -10.78 17.12 -11.01
CA ARG A 53 -10.26 18.48 -10.79
C ARG A 53 -11.10 19.14 -9.73
N PHE A 54 -10.45 19.72 -8.72
CA PHE A 54 -11.15 20.33 -7.59
C PHE A 54 -10.25 21.25 -6.78
N ASP A 55 -10.88 22.08 -5.96
CA ASP A 55 -10.21 22.97 -5.02
C ASP A 55 -10.21 22.40 -3.60
N GLU A 56 -11.29 21.71 -3.20
CA GLU A 56 -11.43 21.09 -1.88
C GLU A 56 -12.10 19.71 -1.93
N ALA A 57 -11.52 18.75 -1.21
CA ALA A 57 -12.14 17.45 -0.95
C ALA A 57 -12.52 17.34 0.53
N THR A 58 -13.76 16.90 0.79
CA THR A 58 -14.25 16.55 2.12
C THR A 58 -14.53 15.05 2.17
N ILE A 59 -13.95 14.36 3.16
CA ILE A 59 -14.20 12.94 3.41
C ILE A 59 -14.86 12.83 4.78
N GLU A 60 -16.06 12.26 4.80
CA GLU A 60 -16.78 11.90 6.02
C GLU A 60 -16.42 10.45 6.40
N TRP A 61 -15.99 10.26 7.65
CA TRP A 61 -15.52 9.01 8.20
C TRP A 61 -16.51 8.50 9.25
N ARG A 62 -16.89 7.23 9.15
CA ARG A 62 -17.38 6.45 10.28
C ARG A 62 -16.20 5.82 11.00
N LEU A 63 -16.22 5.94 12.33
CA LEU A 63 -15.24 5.35 13.20
C LEU A 63 -15.96 4.33 14.08
N ASP A 64 -15.53 3.07 13.99
CA ASP A 64 -15.98 2.01 14.88
C ASP A 64 -14.86 1.75 15.91
N VAL A 65 -15.20 1.92 17.18
CA VAL A 65 -14.33 1.87 18.35
C VAL A 65 -14.90 0.83 19.31
N PRO A 66 -14.44 -0.42 19.26
CA PRO A 66 -14.99 -1.51 20.08
C PRO A 66 -14.90 -1.17 21.57
N ALA A 67 -15.93 -1.52 22.35
CA ALA A 67 -15.92 -1.31 23.80
C ALA A 67 -14.72 -1.97 24.50
N ALA A 68 -14.32 -3.15 24.00
CA ALA A 68 -13.15 -3.90 24.47
C ALA A 68 -11.81 -3.15 24.32
N LEU A 69 -11.75 -2.10 23.47
CA LEU A 69 -10.54 -1.30 23.32
C LEU A 69 -10.11 -0.70 24.66
N ILE A 70 -11.06 -0.11 25.40
CA ILE A 70 -10.78 0.54 26.68
C ILE A 70 -10.23 -0.45 27.71
N ASP A 71 -10.82 -1.63 27.78
CA ASP A 71 -10.35 -2.69 28.67
C ASP A 71 -8.95 -3.18 28.33
N ALA A 72 -8.59 -3.21 27.04
CA ALA A 72 -7.30 -3.66 26.57
C ALA A 72 -6.17 -2.65 26.84
N VAL A 73 -6.45 -1.35 26.72
CA VAL A 73 -5.41 -0.30 26.65
C VAL A 73 -5.40 0.66 27.84
N LEU A 74 -6.38 0.58 28.76
CA LEU A 74 -6.42 1.39 29.98
C LEU A 74 -6.46 0.55 31.26
N PRO A 75 -5.83 1.04 32.35
CA PRO A 75 -5.91 0.40 33.65
C PRO A 75 -7.35 0.47 34.21
N PRO A 76 -7.77 -0.49 35.06
CA PRO A 76 -9.15 -0.57 35.57
C PRO A 76 -9.71 0.72 36.17
N GLY A 77 -8.89 1.48 36.90
CA GLY A 77 -9.31 2.73 37.56
C GLY A 77 -9.71 3.86 36.59
N GLU A 78 -9.29 3.79 35.33
CA GLU A 78 -9.58 4.83 34.34
C GLU A 78 -10.76 4.47 33.42
N ARG A 79 -11.30 3.24 33.47
CA ARG A 79 -12.23 2.76 32.44
C ARG A 79 -13.62 3.37 32.50
N ALA A 80 -14.06 3.80 33.69
CA ALA A 80 -15.36 4.43 33.89
C ALA A 80 -15.42 5.86 33.32
N ASP A 81 -14.30 6.59 33.37
CA ASP A 81 -14.12 7.92 32.76
C ASP A 81 -12.81 7.94 31.96
N PRO A 82 -12.80 7.28 30.79
CA PRO A 82 -11.56 7.03 30.06
C PRO A 82 -10.97 8.34 29.53
N PRO A 83 -9.69 8.65 29.83
CA PRO A 83 -9.03 9.86 29.38
C PRO A 83 -8.62 9.76 27.90
N VAL A 84 -9.57 9.49 27.01
CA VAL A 84 -9.34 9.18 25.60
C VAL A 84 -9.94 10.26 24.70
N ALA A 85 -9.33 10.46 23.55
CA ALA A 85 -9.96 11.13 22.42
C ALA A 85 -9.59 10.35 21.16
N ILE A 86 -10.51 10.33 20.20
CA ILE A 86 -10.22 9.84 18.86
C ILE A 86 -9.70 11.00 18.03
N VAL A 87 -8.62 10.77 17.29
CA VAL A 87 -7.98 11.77 16.43
C VAL A 87 -7.88 11.18 15.03
N VAL A 88 -8.55 11.79 14.07
CA VAL A 88 -8.38 11.47 12.64
C VAL A 88 -7.29 12.38 12.11
N ALA A 89 -6.08 11.84 11.99
CA ALA A 89 -4.90 12.56 11.54
C ALA A 89 -4.76 12.44 10.03
N VAL A 90 -4.51 13.57 9.36
CA VAL A 90 -4.27 13.70 7.93
C VAL A 90 -2.83 14.14 7.71
N ARG A 91 -2.09 13.44 6.85
CA ARG A 91 -0.69 13.72 6.58
C ARG A 91 -0.37 13.62 5.09
N CYS A 92 0.21 14.66 4.52
CA CYS A 92 0.84 14.58 3.21
C CYS A 92 2.35 14.79 3.36
N PRO A 93 3.17 13.75 3.16
CA PRO A 93 4.62 13.90 3.23
C PRO A 93 5.17 14.89 2.19
N ALA A 94 4.60 14.93 0.99
CA ALA A 94 5.09 15.73 -0.13
C ALA A 94 4.96 17.24 0.11
N THR A 95 3.85 17.68 0.72
CA THR A 95 3.58 19.10 1.02
C THR A 95 3.81 19.45 2.49
N ARG A 96 4.14 18.46 3.33
CA ARG A 96 4.23 18.57 4.79
C ARG A 96 2.92 18.95 5.47
N LEU A 97 1.77 18.83 4.78
CA LEU A 97 0.45 18.99 5.40
C LEU A 97 0.32 18.03 6.59
N ARG A 98 -0.05 18.59 7.74
CA ARG A 98 -0.37 17.84 8.96
C ARG A 98 -1.55 18.52 9.63
N THR A 99 -2.71 17.90 9.56
CA THR A 99 -3.92 18.37 10.25
C THR A 99 -4.59 17.20 10.95
N ALA A 100 -5.50 17.50 11.86
CA ALA A 100 -6.22 16.48 12.61
C ALA A 100 -7.60 16.97 13.04
N VAL A 101 -8.56 16.05 13.02
CA VAL A 101 -9.88 16.25 13.62
C VAL A 101 -9.92 15.47 14.92
N ARG A 102 -10.23 16.15 16.02
CA ARG A 102 -10.32 15.54 17.36
C ARG A 102 -11.78 15.34 17.73
N ILE A 103 -12.10 14.13 18.16
CA ILE A 103 -13.40 13.73 18.70
C ILE A 103 -13.19 13.38 20.18
N PRO A 104 -13.78 14.14 21.11
CA PRO A 104 -13.83 13.79 22.52
C PRO A 104 -14.44 12.38 22.73
N TRP A 105 -13.96 11.63 23.72
CA TRP A 105 -14.55 10.32 24.04
C TRP A 105 -16.04 10.40 24.35
N ALA A 106 -16.49 11.48 24.98
CA ALA A 106 -17.90 11.73 25.28
C ALA A 106 -18.80 11.76 24.03
N ASP A 107 -18.23 12.01 22.84
CA ASP A 107 -18.97 12.03 21.57
C ASP A 107 -18.95 10.66 20.86
N VAL A 108 -18.25 9.66 21.42
CA VAL A 108 -18.33 8.27 20.97
C VAL A 108 -19.57 7.64 21.60
N ARG A 109 -20.54 7.24 20.78
CA ARG A 109 -21.81 6.64 21.20
C ARG A 109 -21.90 5.21 20.68
N ASP A 110 -22.16 4.26 21.57
CA ASP A 110 -22.26 2.83 21.23
C ASP A 110 -21.07 2.30 20.42
N GLY A 111 -19.86 2.76 20.79
CA GLY A 111 -18.63 2.42 20.09
C GLY A 111 -18.52 3.02 18.69
N LYS A 112 -19.27 4.08 18.38
CA LYS A 112 -19.27 4.73 17.07
C LYS A 112 -19.07 6.23 17.17
N ALA A 113 -18.35 6.79 16.21
CA ALA A 113 -18.18 8.22 16.05
C ALA A 113 -18.10 8.62 14.57
N ARG A 114 -18.22 9.92 14.30
CA ARG A 114 -18.11 10.50 12.97
C ARG A 114 -17.07 11.61 12.94
N ALA A 115 -16.31 11.69 11.86
CA ALA A 115 -15.37 12.78 11.59
C ALA A 115 -15.53 13.27 10.15
N ALA A 116 -15.14 14.51 9.89
CA ALA A 116 -15.03 15.03 8.53
C ALA A 116 -13.66 15.70 8.33
N THR A 117 -12.85 15.17 7.42
CA THR A 117 -11.56 15.77 7.05
C THR A 117 -11.72 16.58 5.78
N ARG A 118 -11.22 17.82 5.79
CA ARG A 118 -11.18 18.71 4.62
C ARG A 118 -9.75 18.89 4.16
N ILE A 119 -9.52 18.74 2.87
CA ILE A 119 -8.19 18.81 2.25
C ILE A 119 -8.31 19.70 1.02
N ARG A 120 -7.59 20.81 1.03
CA ARG A 120 -7.46 21.68 -0.15
C ARG A 120 -6.49 21.06 -1.13
N ARG A 121 -6.81 21.18 -2.41
CA ARG A 121 -5.97 20.63 -3.48
C ARG A 121 -4.56 21.21 -3.48
N GLY A 122 -4.41 22.52 -3.21
CA GLY A 122 -3.11 23.18 -3.13
C GLY A 122 -2.22 22.68 -1.98
N ASP A 123 -2.82 22.09 -0.94
CA ASP A 123 -2.10 21.59 0.25
C ASP A 123 -1.76 20.09 0.13
N ALA A 124 -2.19 19.42 -0.94
CA ALA A 124 -2.02 17.98 -1.13
C ALA A 124 -1.35 17.66 -2.48
N ARG A 125 -0.30 16.85 -2.44
CA ARG A 125 0.40 16.34 -3.64
C ARG A 125 0.70 14.85 -3.47
N GLY A 126 0.46 14.07 -4.52
CA GLY A 126 0.56 12.62 -4.53
C GLY A 126 -0.50 12.00 -3.63
N SER A 127 -0.02 11.25 -2.64
CA SER A 127 -0.84 10.54 -1.66
C SER A 127 -0.89 11.28 -0.33
N VAL A 128 -2.07 11.24 0.29
CA VAL A 128 -2.33 11.77 1.64
C VAL A 128 -2.79 10.61 2.52
N ASP A 129 -2.08 10.39 3.62
CA ASP A 129 -2.42 9.35 4.59
C ASP A 129 -3.45 9.87 5.57
N VAL A 130 -4.48 9.07 5.84
CA VAL A 130 -5.44 9.29 6.92
C VAL A 130 -5.44 8.12 7.88
N VAL A 131 -5.26 8.41 9.17
CA VAL A 131 -5.25 7.40 10.23
C VAL A 131 -6.09 7.89 11.40
N ALA A 132 -7.01 7.06 11.88
CA ALA A 132 -7.68 7.30 13.15
C ALA A 132 -6.84 6.73 14.31
N LEU A 133 -6.69 7.50 15.37
CA LEU A 133 -5.89 7.15 16.54
C LEU A 133 -6.71 7.38 17.81
N ALA A 134 -6.70 6.42 18.73
CA ALA A 134 -7.09 6.68 20.12
C ALA A 134 -5.88 7.22 20.88
N VAL A 135 -6.01 8.36 21.56
CA VAL A 135 -4.90 8.99 22.30
C VAL A 135 -5.31 9.38 23.71
N ARG A 136 -4.35 9.36 24.64
CA ARG A 136 -4.55 9.89 25.99
C ARG A 136 -4.74 11.41 25.96
N THR A 137 -5.70 11.92 26.72
CA THR A 137 -6.03 13.35 26.79
C THR A 137 -5.38 14.06 27.97
N ARG A 138 -5.04 13.29 29.01
CA ARG A 138 -4.32 13.69 30.22
C ARG A 138 -3.34 12.59 30.64
N ASP A 139 -2.39 12.96 31.49
CA ASP A 139 -1.51 12.00 32.13
C ASP A 139 -2.34 11.05 33.02
N ALA A 140 -1.87 9.82 33.22
CA ALA A 140 -2.48 8.89 34.15
C ALA A 140 -2.23 9.36 35.59
N SER A 141 -3.24 9.20 36.44
CA SER A 141 -3.16 9.57 37.85
C SER A 141 -2.20 8.67 38.62
N ASP A 142 -2.18 7.38 38.28
CA ASP A 142 -1.39 6.34 38.95
C ASP A 142 -0.54 5.56 37.94
N ALA A 143 0.71 5.28 38.32
CA ALA A 143 1.60 4.46 37.53
C ALA A 143 1.20 2.98 37.60
N VAL A 144 0.63 2.48 36.51
CA VAL A 144 0.29 1.05 36.36
C VAL A 144 1.14 0.46 35.24
N ASP A 145 1.92 -0.56 35.58
CA ASP A 145 2.83 -1.22 34.64
C ASP A 145 2.11 -1.74 33.39
N GLY A 146 2.75 -1.53 32.24
CA GLY A 146 2.24 -1.96 30.95
C GLY A 146 1.16 -1.05 30.34
N TYR A 147 0.81 0.08 30.96
CA TYR A 147 -0.15 1.04 30.40
C TYR A 147 0.51 2.37 30.01
N ALA A 148 -0.09 3.04 29.03
CA ALA A 148 0.35 4.37 28.63
C ALA A 148 0.07 5.39 29.73
N MET A 149 1.09 6.17 30.10
CA MET A 149 1.01 7.14 31.18
C MET A 149 0.87 8.58 30.69
N ALA A 150 1.50 8.93 29.58
CA ALA A 150 1.63 10.32 29.16
C ALA A 150 0.43 10.81 28.33
N ARG A 151 0.06 12.08 28.51
CA ARG A 151 -0.82 12.82 27.61
C ARG A 151 -0.30 12.75 26.17
N GLY A 152 -1.18 12.47 25.23
CA GLY A 152 -0.85 12.31 23.82
C GLY A 152 -0.24 10.96 23.46
N ALA A 153 -0.02 10.06 24.42
CA ALA A 153 0.33 8.68 24.14
C ALA A 153 -0.75 8.02 23.27
N ARG A 154 -0.32 7.23 22.29
CA ARG A 154 -1.23 6.51 21.38
C ARG A 154 -1.67 5.23 22.05
N LEU A 155 -2.96 4.98 22.12
CA LEU A 155 -3.55 3.80 22.73
C LEU A 155 -3.99 2.79 21.67
N ALA A 156 -4.48 3.28 20.54
CA ALA A 156 -4.80 2.45 19.40
C ALA A 156 -4.71 3.22 18.08
N GLY A 157 -4.72 2.47 16.98
CA GLY A 157 -4.77 3.02 15.63
C GLY A 157 -5.76 2.29 14.72
N SER A 158 -5.97 2.87 13.55
CA SER A 158 -6.64 2.23 12.41
C SER A 158 -5.64 1.77 11.37
N ARG A 159 -6.11 0.91 10.46
CA ARG A 159 -5.47 0.77 9.15
C ARG A 159 -5.43 2.16 8.48
N PRO A 160 -4.30 2.55 7.87
CA PRO A 160 -4.21 3.81 7.15
C PRO A 160 -5.07 3.76 5.90
N TRP A 161 -5.68 4.89 5.58
CA TRP A 161 -6.32 5.14 4.29
C TRP A 161 -5.44 6.02 3.44
N GLU A 162 -5.25 5.64 2.18
CA GLU A 162 -4.63 6.48 1.17
C GLU A 162 -5.71 7.34 0.51
N LEU A 163 -5.51 8.65 0.46
CA LEU A 163 -6.27 9.55 -0.40
C LEU A 163 -5.35 9.98 -1.55
N ARG A 164 -5.71 9.62 -2.78
CA ARG A 164 -4.88 9.88 -3.96
C ARG A 164 -5.39 11.09 -4.73
N PHE A 165 -4.57 12.13 -4.82
CA PHE A 165 -4.95 13.42 -5.41
C PHE A 165 -4.33 13.66 -6.79
N ASP A 166 -3.14 13.12 -7.02
CA ASP A 166 -2.51 13.13 -8.33
C ASP A 166 -2.81 11.82 -9.02
N ARG A 167 -3.09 11.85 -10.32
CA ARG A 167 -2.88 10.65 -11.13
C ARG A 167 -1.40 10.39 -10.98
N LEU A 168 -1.06 9.30 -10.29
CA LEU A 168 0.18 8.63 -10.62
C LEU A 168 0.12 8.53 -12.14
N ARG A 169 1.11 9.13 -12.84
CA ARG A 169 1.35 8.69 -14.21
C ARG A 169 1.36 7.19 -14.06
N ASP A 170 0.40 6.49 -14.69
CA ASP A 170 0.36 5.03 -14.62
C ASP A 170 1.81 4.61 -14.80
N PRO A 171 2.45 4.01 -13.78
CA PRO A 171 3.70 3.35 -14.05
C PRO A 171 3.28 2.20 -14.93
N ARG A 172 3.18 2.42 -16.25
CA ARG A 172 2.49 1.59 -17.26
C ARG A 172 2.29 0.16 -16.74
N GLY A 173 1.15 -0.16 -16.13
CA GLY A 173 1.07 -1.36 -15.29
C GLY A 173 -0.03 -1.44 -14.24
N ALA A 174 -1.11 -0.65 -14.34
CA ALA A 174 -2.23 -0.64 -13.39
C ALA A 174 -3.15 -1.88 -13.43
N TYR A 175 -2.62 -3.03 -13.84
CA TYR A 175 -3.41 -4.27 -13.99
C TYR A 175 -3.12 -5.31 -12.91
N LEU A 176 -2.16 -5.05 -12.01
CA LEU A 176 -1.81 -5.97 -10.93
C LEU A 176 -2.50 -5.54 -9.61
N ASP A 177 -3.40 -6.36 -9.10
CA ASP A 177 -3.98 -6.20 -7.76
C ASP A 177 -3.02 -6.77 -6.72
N VAL A 178 -2.69 -6.02 -5.67
CA VAL A 178 -1.79 -6.50 -4.61
C VAL A 178 -2.60 -6.71 -3.34
N ARG A 179 -2.58 -7.94 -2.81
CA ARG A 179 -3.31 -8.35 -1.61
C ARG A 179 -2.38 -8.96 -0.58
N TYR A 180 -2.79 -8.96 0.67
CA TYR A 180 -2.01 -9.52 1.78
C TYR A 180 -2.84 -10.62 2.47
N ALA A 181 -2.22 -11.77 2.72
CA ALA A 181 -2.82 -12.88 3.45
C ALA A 181 -1.74 -13.66 4.22
N ARG A 182 -2.09 -14.30 5.33
CA ARG A 182 -1.22 -15.27 6.00
C ARG A 182 -1.39 -16.62 5.31
N PHE A 183 -0.39 -17.11 4.60
CA PHE A 183 -0.55 -18.32 3.78
C PHE A 183 -0.75 -19.57 4.65
N GLY A 184 -0.17 -19.58 5.85
CA GLY A 184 -0.34 -20.63 6.85
C GLY A 184 -1.78 -20.80 7.34
N ASP A 185 -2.62 -19.76 7.24
CA ASP A 185 -4.02 -19.81 7.68
C ASP A 185 -4.93 -20.55 6.68
N TYR A 186 -4.55 -20.61 5.40
CA TYR A 186 -5.40 -21.17 4.32
C TYR A 186 -4.86 -22.48 3.73
N GLY A 187 -3.53 -22.62 3.60
CA GLY A 187 -2.89 -23.82 3.05
C GLY A 187 -3.25 -24.16 1.58
N PRO A 188 -2.83 -25.34 1.09
CA PRO A 188 -3.17 -25.81 -0.25
C PRO A 188 -4.67 -26.16 -0.37
N PRO A 189 -5.32 -25.95 -1.55
CA PRO A 189 -4.72 -25.58 -2.83
C PRO A 189 -4.52 -24.06 -3.02
N GLN A 190 -5.11 -23.24 -2.15
CA GLN A 190 -5.15 -21.78 -2.33
C GLN A 190 -3.73 -21.16 -2.30
N PHE A 191 -2.92 -21.55 -1.32
CA PHE A 191 -1.49 -21.24 -1.29
C PHE A 191 -0.69 -22.54 -1.29
N PRO A 192 0.02 -22.88 -2.39
CA PRO A 192 0.75 -24.15 -2.51
C PRO A 192 1.84 -24.35 -1.46
N SER A 193 2.39 -23.25 -0.93
CA SER A 193 3.44 -23.29 0.09
C SER A 193 3.29 -22.14 1.07
N PRO A 194 3.18 -22.41 2.38
CA PRO A 194 3.15 -21.36 3.41
C PRO A 194 4.52 -20.67 3.57
N ALA A 195 5.59 -21.26 3.04
CA ALA A 195 6.92 -20.66 3.05
C ALA A 195 7.13 -19.63 1.93
N SER A 196 6.27 -19.59 0.91
CA SER A 196 6.38 -18.64 -0.20
C SER A 196 6.28 -17.20 0.29
N LEU A 197 7.11 -16.30 -0.24
CA LEU A 197 7.03 -14.87 0.07
C LEU A 197 5.79 -14.22 -0.56
N TYR A 198 5.45 -14.65 -1.76
CA TYR A 198 4.30 -14.16 -2.51
C TYR A 198 3.76 -15.26 -3.42
N GLN A 199 2.57 -15.04 -3.97
CA GLN A 199 1.97 -15.85 -5.03
C GLN A 199 1.29 -14.93 -6.05
N LEU A 200 1.54 -15.20 -7.33
CA LEU A 200 0.86 -14.52 -8.42
C LEU A 200 -0.24 -15.43 -8.98
N ASP A 201 -1.45 -14.91 -9.01
CA ASP A 201 -2.63 -15.50 -9.64
C ASP A 201 -2.93 -14.74 -10.94
N CYS A 202 -3.00 -15.47 -12.05
CA CYS A 202 -3.24 -14.93 -13.40
C CYS A 202 -4.54 -15.44 -14.02
N ASP A 203 -5.36 -16.21 -13.29
CA ASP A 203 -6.50 -16.94 -13.85
C ASP A 203 -7.71 -16.02 -14.16
N GLY A 204 -7.68 -14.78 -13.66
CA GLY A 204 -8.74 -13.79 -13.80
C GLY A 204 -8.52 -12.68 -14.84
N ASP A 205 -9.52 -11.82 -14.95
CA ASP A 205 -9.52 -10.58 -15.75
C ASP A 205 -8.56 -9.50 -15.21
N SER A 206 -8.04 -9.68 -14.01
CA SER A 206 -6.95 -8.90 -13.42
C SER A 206 -6.05 -9.79 -12.57
N PRO A 207 -4.73 -9.84 -12.82
CA PRO A 207 -3.81 -10.64 -12.02
C PRO A 207 -3.74 -10.12 -10.58
N VAL A 208 -3.59 -11.07 -9.63
CA VAL A 208 -3.52 -10.77 -8.20
C VAL A 208 -2.19 -11.27 -7.63
N LEU A 209 -1.37 -10.34 -7.14
CA LEU A 209 -0.19 -10.61 -6.34
C LEU A 209 -0.57 -10.68 -4.85
N TRP A 210 -0.57 -11.88 -4.30
CA TRP A 210 -0.70 -12.12 -2.87
C TRP A 210 0.66 -12.05 -2.19
N LEU A 211 0.82 -11.17 -1.21
CA LEU A 211 1.98 -11.07 -0.33
C LEU A 211 1.70 -11.82 0.98
N ASN A 212 2.65 -12.65 1.40
CA ASN A 212 2.49 -13.51 2.56
C ASN A 212 2.83 -12.79 3.87
N LEU A 213 1.81 -12.55 4.68
CA LEU A 213 1.90 -11.91 6.00
C LEU A 213 2.60 -12.75 7.06
N ASP A 214 2.85 -14.04 6.82
CA ASP A 214 3.67 -14.85 7.74
C ASP A 214 5.12 -14.38 7.76
N HIS A 215 5.57 -13.68 6.71
CA HIS A 215 6.88 -13.03 6.63
C HIS A 215 6.82 -11.56 7.06
N GLU A 216 6.41 -11.31 8.31
CA GLU A 216 6.10 -9.96 8.84
C GLU A 216 7.21 -8.95 8.59
N ARG A 217 8.48 -9.31 8.83
CA ARG A 217 9.64 -8.41 8.63
C ARG A 217 9.81 -7.98 7.17
N VAL A 218 9.46 -8.85 6.23
CA VAL A 218 9.55 -8.54 4.79
C VAL A 218 8.39 -7.64 4.39
N CYS A 219 7.17 -7.93 4.85
CA CYS A 219 6.00 -7.07 4.63
C CYS A 219 6.22 -5.67 5.23
N GLU A 220 6.78 -5.58 6.45
CA GLU A 220 7.14 -4.29 7.06
C GLU A 220 8.17 -3.51 6.26
N ALA A 221 9.11 -4.20 5.61
CA ALA A 221 10.09 -3.56 4.72
C ALA A 221 9.41 -3.04 3.46
N LEU A 222 8.55 -3.84 2.82
CA LEU A 222 7.77 -3.45 1.63
C LEU A 222 6.84 -2.25 1.91
N ASP A 223 6.16 -2.25 3.06
CA ASP A 223 5.24 -1.18 3.51
C ASP A 223 5.97 0.09 4.03
N SER A 224 7.30 0.08 4.02
CA SER A 224 8.09 1.19 4.56
C SER A 224 7.95 2.45 3.72
N ASN A 225 7.36 3.52 4.28
CA ASN A 225 7.34 4.86 3.69
C ASN A 225 8.65 5.65 3.92
N ALA A 226 9.79 4.96 4.03
CA ALA A 226 11.09 5.61 4.14
C ALA A 226 11.63 5.89 2.73
N ASN A 227 12.00 7.15 2.45
CA ASN A 227 12.53 7.54 1.15
C ASN A 227 14.07 7.52 1.10
N VAL A 228 14.73 7.35 2.25
CA VAL A 228 16.19 7.35 2.38
C VAL A 228 16.62 6.41 3.52
N GLY A 229 17.88 5.94 3.46
CA GLY A 229 18.50 5.08 4.47
C GLY A 229 18.31 3.58 4.22
N THR A 230 18.89 2.75 5.10
CA THR A 230 18.98 1.29 4.92
C THR A 230 17.62 0.62 4.70
N ARG A 231 16.56 1.07 5.37
CA ARG A 231 15.20 0.53 5.16
C ARG A 231 14.62 0.85 3.78
N ALA A 232 14.92 2.03 3.24
CA ALA A 232 14.51 2.37 1.87
C ALA A 232 15.27 1.50 0.87
N ALA A 233 16.59 1.34 1.06
CA ALA A 233 17.41 0.48 0.21
C ALA A 233 16.99 -1.00 0.25
N ILE A 234 16.70 -1.55 1.44
CA ILE A 234 16.16 -2.92 1.59
C ILE A 234 14.83 -3.05 0.85
N ARG A 235 13.92 -2.09 1.05
CA ARG A 235 12.61 -2.08 0.40
C ARG A 235 12.75 -2.04 -1.11
N ASP A 236 13.60 -1.16 -1.64
CA ASP A 236 13.80 -1.00 -3.09
C ASP A 236 14.33 -2.32 -3.69
N VAL A 237 15.34 -2.95 -3.08
CA VAL A 237 15.86 -4.26 -3.53
C VAL A 237 14.81 -5.38 -3.44
N LEU A 238 14.01 -5.42 -2.38
CA LEU A 238 12.91 -6.39 -2.26
C LEU A 238 11.83 -6.17 -3.32
N PHE A 239 11.48 -4.90 -3.60
CA PHE A 239 10.54 -4.57 -4.66
C PHE A 239 11.08 -5.00 -6.02
N ASP A 240 12.33 -4.71 -6.34
CA ASP A 240 12.93 -5.11 -7.61
C ASP A 240 12.92 -6.62 -7.78
N SER A 241 13.29 -7.37 -6.73
CA SER A 241 13.29 -8.83 -6.74
C SER A 241 11.90 -9.41 -7.00
N ILE A 242 10.87 -8.91 -6.31
CA ILE A 242 9.48 -9.34 -6.52
C ILE A 242 8.98 -8.89 -7.90
N ALA A 243 9.20 -7.63 -8.27
CA ALA A 243 8.74 -7.05 -9.53
C ALA A 243 9.35 -7.78 -10.72
N HIS A 244 10.64 -8.10 -10.68
CA HIS A 244 11.32 -8.84 -11.73
C HIS A 244 10.63 -10.18 -11.98
N ALA A 245 10.44 -10.99 -10.93
CA ALA A 245 9.80 -12.29 -11.06
C ALA A 245 8.32 -12.20 -11.48
N VAL A 246 7.59 -11.21 -10.97
CA VAL A 246 6.18 -10.97 -11.33
C VAL A 246 6.05 -10.57 -12.79
N TRP A 247 6.85 -9.61 -13.27
CA TRP A 247 6.79 -9.17 -14.66
C TRP A 247 7.20 -10.26 -15.64
N THR A 248 8.22 -11.05 -15.30
CA THR A 248 8.59 -12.23 -16.10
C THR A 248 7.43 -13.20 -16.22
N ARG A 249 6.77 -13.53 -15.10
CA ARG A 249 5.62 -14.45 -15.13
C ARG A 249 4.44 -13.86 -15.90
N LEU A 250 4.06 -12.61 -15.66
CA LEU A 250 2.99 -11.95 -16.41
C LEU A 250 3.26 -11.95 -17.93
N PHE A 251 4.51 -11.73 -18.33
CA PHE A 251 4.91 -11.77 -19.72
C PHE A 251 4.78 -13.18 -20.30
N VAL A 252 5.27 -14.20 -19.60
CA VAL A 252 5.16 -15.60 -20.06
C VAL A 252 3.69 -15.98 -20.26
N GLU A 253 2.85 -15.70 -19.27
CA GLU A 253 1.41 -15.98 -19.33
C GLU A 253 0.74 -15.24 -20.51
N ALA A 254 1.08 -13.96 -20.73
CA ALA A 254 0.56 -13.19 -21.85
C ALA A 254 1.07 -13.71 -23.21
N ALA A 255 2.34 -14.09 -23.29
CA ALA A 255 2.96 -14.64 -24.49
C ALA A 255 2.39 -16.01 -24.86
N GLU A 256 2.01 -16.82 -23.87
CA GLU A 256 1.36 -18.12 -24.11
C GLU A 256 -0.02 -17.99 -24.79
N GLN A 257 -0.72 -16.88 -24.55
CA GLN A 257 -2.01 -16.62 -25.18
C GLN A 257 -1.90 -16.11 -26.63
N VAL A 258 -0.69 -15.76 -27.10
CA VAL A 258 -0.48 -15.37 -28.49
C VAL A 258 -0.58 -16.62 -29.38
N ARG A 259 -1.77 -16.83 -29.96
CA ARG A 259 -2.08 -17.87 -30.96
C ARG A 259 -2.44 -17.24 -32.30
N ASP A 260 -2.56 -18.06 -33.33
CA ASP A 260 -2.81 -17.60 -34.69
C ASP A 260 -4.18 -16.90 -34.81
N GLY A 261 -4.20 -15.63 -35.21
CA GLY A 261 -5.41 -14.83 -35.40
C GLY A 261 -6.14 -14.35 -34.13
N ASP A 262 -5.77 -14.84 -32.94
CA ASP A 262 -6.45 -14.52 -31.69
C ASP A 262 -5.70 -13.44 -30.87
N GLU A 263 -6.44 -12.43 -30.42
CA GLU A 263 -5.96 -11.53 -29.37
C GLU A 263 -5.99 -12.23 -28.01
N PRO A 264 -5.07 -11.89 -27.07
CA PRO A 264 -5.15 -12.39 -25.71
C PRO A 264 -6.51 -12.10 -25.06
N PRO A 265 -7.09 -13.07 -24.33
CA PRO A 265 -8.45 -12.96 -23.79
C PRO A 265 -8.62 -11.83 -22.76
N PHE A 266 -7.55 -11.46 -22.05
CA PHE A 266 -7.60 -10.43 -21.02
C PHE A 266 -6.86 -9.15 -21.43
N GLU A 267 -7.40 -8.00 -21.02
CA GLU A 267 -6.81 -6.68 -21.27
C GLU A 267 -5.40 -6.54 -20.68
N TRP A 268 -5.18 -7.13 -19.50
CA TRP A 268 -3.87 -7.09 -18.84
C TRP A 268 -2.79 -7.80 -19.67
N GLN A 269 -3.13 -8.89 -20.37
CA GLN A 269 -2.18 -9.64 -21.21
C GLN A 269 -1.77 -8.79 -22.41
N ARG A 270 -2.74 -8.17 -23.09
CA ARG A 270 -2.48 -7.22 -24.19
C ARG A 270 -1.58 -6.09 -23.73
N SER A 271 -1.87 -5.50 -22.58
CA SER A 271 -1.09 -4.41 -22.01
C SER A 271 0.34 -4.80 -21.64
N VAL A 272 0.54 -6.02 -21.13
CA VAL A 272 1.88 -6.57 -20.85
C VAL A 272 2.68 -6.69 -22.15
N LEU A 273 2.08 -7.25 -23.20
CA LEU A 273 2.73 -7.36 -24.51
C LEU A 273 3.05 -5.97 -25.11
N GLU A 274 2.09 -5.04 -25.09
CA GLU A 274 2.29 -3.65 -25.54
C GLU A 274 3.42 -2.95 -24.80
N ARG A 275 3.61 -3.26 -23.51
CA ARG A 275 4.69 -2.71 -22.70
C ARG A 275 6.07 -3.23 -23.13
N PHE A 276 6.23 -4.54 -23.28
CA PHE A 276 7.56 -5.16 -23.43
C PHE A 276 7.98 -5.38 -24.88
N LEU A 277 7.04 -5.70 -25.78
CA LEU A 277 7.36 -5.98 -27.18
C LEU A 277 8.17 -4.89 -27.89
N PRO A 278 7.92 -3.56 -27.67
CA PRO A 278 8.72 -2.52 -28.31
C PRO A 278 10.22 -2.60 -27.98
N ALA A 279 10.57 -3.01 -26.75
CA ALA A 279 11.95 -3.16 -26.33
C ALA A 279 12.55 -4.51 -26.77
N LEU A 280 11.75 -5.57 -26.81
CA LEU A 280 12.20 -6.90 -27.25
C LEU A 280 12.43 -6.98 -28.77
N TYR A 281 11.62 -6.25 -29.55
CA TYR A 281 11.61 -6.25 -31.01
C TYR A 281 11.63 -4.82 -31.55
N PRO A 282 12.74 -4.08 -31.33
CA PRO A 282 12.84 -2.67 -31.74
C PRO A 282 12.90 -2.49 -33.26
N HIS A 283 13.25 -3.54 -34.00
CA HIS A 283 13.35 -3.55 -35.45
C HIS A 283 11.98 -3.67 -36.17
N CYS A 284 10.93 -4.09 -35.45
CA CYS A 284 9.58 -4.19 -35.99
C CYS A 284 8.86 -2.84 -35.97
N THR A 285 8.10 -2.56 -37.04
CA THR A 285 7.46 -1.27 -37.30
C THR A 285 6.23 -1.00 -36.44
N ASP A 286 5.45 -2.03 -36.13
CA ASP A 286 4.19 -1.91 -35.39
C ASP A 286 3.98 -3.08 -34.42
N HIS A 287 2.91 -2.99 -33.62
CA HIS A 287 2.60 -4.00 -32.60
C HIS A 287 2.31 -5.38 -33.21
N ALA A 288 1.59 -5.45 -34.33
CA ALA A 288 1.24 -6.70 -34.98
C ALA A 288 2.49 -7.46 -35.47
N ALA A 289 3.45 -6.74 -36.06
CA ALA A 289 4.73 -7.30 -36.47
C ALA A 289 5.54 -7.84 -35.28
N ARG A 290 5.49 -7.17 -34.11
CA ARG A 290 6.16 -7.64 -32.89
C ARG A 290 5.52 -8.88 -32.30
N VAL A 291 4.19 -8.95 -32.33
CA VAL A 291 3.44 -10.15 -31.90
C VAL A 291 3.76 -11.33 -32.82
N ALA A 292 3.83 -11.10 -34.13
CA ALA A 292 4.22 -12.12 -35.10
C ALA A 292 5.66 -12.64 -34.86
N ALA A 293 6.62 -11.74 -34.62
CA ALA A 293 8.00 -12.12 -34.30
C ALA A 293 8.10 -12.94 -33.01
N LEU A 294 7.36 -12.54 -31.97
CA LEU A 294 7.27 -13.31 -30.73
C LEU A 294 6.70 -14.72 -30.96
N ARG A 295 5.68 -14.84 -31.80
CA ARG A 295 5.08 -16.14 -32.15
C ARG A 295 6.09 -17.03 -32.88
N GLU A 296 6.74 -16.49 -33.91
CA GLU A 296 7.72 -17.22 -34.72
C GLU A 296 8.86 -17.77 -33.86
N GLU A 297 9.44 -16.97 -32.97
CA GLU A 297 10.51 -17.44 -32.09
C GLU A 297 10.05 -18.51 -31.10
N ARG A 298 8.81 -18.40 -30.59
CA ARG A 298 8.24 -19.44 -29.71
C ARG A 298 8.05 -20.75 -30.45
N GLU A 299 7.57 -20.71 -31.69
CA GLU A 299 7.37 -21.90 -32.54
C GLU A 299 8.70 -22.55 -32.93
N GLN A 300 9.75 -21.75 -33.10
CA GLN A 300 11.12 -22.23 -33.34
C GLN A 300 11.80 -22.81 -32.09
N GLY A 301 11.15 -22.72 -30.92
CA GLY A 301 11.70 -23.21 -29.65
C GLY A 301 12.70 -22.28 -28.98
N ASP A 302 12.80 -21.02 -29.43
CA ASP A 302 13.76 -20.01 -28.96
C ASP A 302 13.26 -19.23 -27.72
N ALA A 303 12.35 -19.81 -26.92
CA ALA A 303 11.77 -19.17 -25.74
C ALA A 303 12.83 -18.66 -24.74
N GLY A 304 13.98 -19.35 -24.62
CA GLY A 304 15.09 -18.90 -23.79
C GLY A 304 15.65 -17.53 -24.21
N ARG A 305 15.80 -17.29 -25.51
CA ARG A 305 16.31 -16.01 -26.04
C ARG A 305 15.33 -14.85 -25.81
N VAL A 306 14.03 -15.13 -25.84
CA VAL A 306 13.01 -14.15 -25.48
C VAL A 306 13.13 -13.78 -24.01
N LEU A 307 13.31 -14.77 -23.13
CA LEU A 307 13.48 -14.55 -21.69
C LEU A 307 14.78 -13.83 -21.36
N ASP A 308 15.89 -14.12 -22.04
CA ASP A 308 17.17 -13.42 -21.87
C ASP A 308 17.04 -11.93 -22.22
N ARG A 309 16.33 -11.61 -23.31
CA ARG A 309 16.04 -10.21 -23.69
C ARG A 309 15.09 -9.54 -22.71
N LEU A 310 14.08 -10.25 -22.22
CA LEU A 310 13.17 -9.74 -21.20
C LEU A 310 13.90 -9.42 -19.90
N ASP A 311 14.78 -10.32 -19.45
CA ASP A 311 15.62 -10.14 -18.27
C ASP A 311 16.47 -8.87 -18.40
N ALA A 312 17.17 -8.68 -19.53
CA ALA A 312 17.93 -7.46 -19.79
C ALA A 312 17.06 -6.19 -19.72
N VAL A 313 15.86 -6.21 -20.33
CA VAL A 313 14.91 -5.09 -20.29
C VAL A 313 14.43 -4.81 -18.88
N LEU A 314 14.14 -5.84 -18.09
CA LEU A 314 13.67 -5.70 -16.72
C LEU A 314 14.77 -5.18 -15.79
N GLN A 315 16.00 -5.67 -15.93
CA GLN A 315 17.14 -5.17 -15.17
C GLN A 315 17.38 -3.67 -15.40
N GLU A 316 17.24 -3.20 -16.64
CA GLU A 316 17.35 -1.77 -16.98
C GLU A 316 16.17 -0.98 -16.41
N GLN A 317 14.93 -1.46 -16.58
CA GLN A 317 13.74 -0.71 -16.14
C GLN A 317 13.56 -0.64 -14.63
N LEU A 318 14.09 -1.62 -13.89
CA LEU A 318 13.97 -1.69 -12.42
C LEU A 318 15.18 -1.08 -11.70
N ASP A 319 16.18 -0.57 -12.42
CA ASP A 319 17.40 0.01 -11.82
C ASP A 319 18.08 -0.94 -10.79
N VAL A 320 18.00 -2.26 -11.00
CA VAL A 320 18.36 -3.29 -10.01
C VAL A 320 19.79 -3.09 -9.49
N ALA A 321 20.73 -2.80 -10.40
CA ALA A 321 22.13 -2.56 -10.05
C ALA A 321 22.30 -1.33 -9.14
N VAL A 322 21.52 -0.27 -9.37
CA VAL A 322 21.57 0.97 -8.59
C VAL A 322 21.04 0.72 -7.17
N HIS A 323 19.92 0.02 -7.04
CA HIS A 323 19.34 -0.30 -5.73
C HIS A 323 20.21 -1.28 -4.94
N ALA A 324 20.80 -2.28 -5.60
CA ALA A 324 21.76 -3.18 -4.97
C ALA A 324 23.02 -2.46 -4.47
N ALA A 325 23.63 -1.61 -5.30
CA ALA A 325 24.80 -0.80 -4.90
C ALA A 325 24.47 0.10 -3.71
N ARG A 326 23.32 0.80 -3.76
CA ARG A 326 22.84 1.64 -2.66
C ARG A 326 22.65 0.85 -1.36
N LEU A 327 22.25 -0.42 -1.42
CA LEU A 327 22.11 -1.26 -0.23
C LEU A 327 23.48 -1.63 0.35
N ILE A 328 24.43 -2.02 -0.50
CA ILE A 328 25.81 -2.38 -0.10
C ILE A 328 26.48 -1.21 0.61
N GLU A 329 26.45 -0.01 0.02
CA GLU A 329 26.99 1.23 0.62
C GLU A 329 26.41 1.58 1.99
N ARG A 330 25.27 1.01 2.36
CA ARG A 330 24.59 1.25 3.64
C ARG A 330 24.82 0.15 4.66
N ALA A 331 25.36 -0.99 4.23
CA ALA A 331 25.73 -2.11 5.07
C ALA A 331 27.19 -2.02 5.54
N GLU A 332 28.03 -1.31 4.78
CA GLU A 332 29.39 -0.88 5.15
C GLU A 332 29.39 0.35 6.08
#